data_AF-F7WZA6-F1
#
_entry.id   AF-F7WZA6-F1
#
_cell.length_a   1.000
_cell.length_b   1.000
_cell.length_c   1.000
_cell.angle_alpha   90.00
_cell.angle_beta   90.00
_cell.angle_gamma   90.00
#
_symmetry.space_group_name_H-M   'P 1'
#
loop_
_entity.id
_entity.type
_entity.pdbx_description
1 polymer ?
#
loop_
_entity_poly.entity_id
_entity_poly.type
_entity_poly.pdbx_seq_one_letter_code
_entity_poly.pdbx_strand_id
1 'polypeptide(L)'
;MKSRYKILLKKLKLNKEGCFIPFIILGDPSIDVSLKIIDVLIQSGVDALELGIPFSDPIADGIIIQKAHLRSFFSKMTVKKCFLMLHIIRKKYPFIPIGLLVYMNIIFSYGISKFYAKCSSIQIDSILIADMPYEESSDIRRTSKKYNIAQVFICPPDAETKIIKKISKYSQGYIYLLSRSGTTGLQKTTIKFSLKKNDKN
;
A
#
# COMPACT_ATOMS: atom_id res chain seq x y z
N MET A 1 10.93 10.30 -17.31
CA MET A 1 9.65 9.63 -17.62
C MET A 1 8.51 10.35 -16.91
N LYS A 2 7.34 10.50 -17.55
CA LYS A 2 6.13 11.01 -16.88
C LYS A 2 5.63 9.96 -15.88
N SER A 3 5.21 10.38 -14.69
CA SER A 3 4.66 9.50 -13.63
C SER A 3 3.40 8.78 -14.12
N ARG A 4 3.32 7.45 -13.93
CA ARG A 4 2.14 6.64 -14.32
C ARG A 4 0.87 7.08 -13.58
N TYR A 5 0.97 7.36 -12.28
CA TYR A 5 -0.15 7.92 -11.51
C TYR A 5 -0.68 9.24 -12.09
N LYS A 6 0.21 10.16 -12.51
CA LYS A 6 -0.25 11.43 -13.12
C LYS A 6 -1.01 11.20 -14.43
N ILE A 7 -0.58 10.24 -15.25
CA ILE A 7 -1.25 9.88 -16.49
C ILE A 7 -2.63 9.28 -16.18
N LEU A 8 -2.68 8.31 -15.26
CA LEU A 8 -3.91 7.65 -14.81
C LEU A 8 -4.92 8.66 -14.27
N LEU A 9 -4.53 9.47 -13.27
CA LEU A 9 -5.43 10.42 -12.62
C LEU A 9 -5.92 11.50 -13.59
N LYS A 10 -5.11 11.90 -14.57
CA LYS A 10 -5.56 12.82 -15.63
C LYS A 10 -6.64 12.17 -16.51
N LYS A 11 -6.47 10.90 -16.89
CA LYS A 11 -7.45 10.14 -17.68
C LYS A 11 -8.77 10.00 -16.91
N LEU A 12 -8.72 9.53 -15.67
CA LEU A 12 -9.91 9.34 -14.82
C LEU A 12 -10.66 10.65 -14.59
N LYS A 13 -9.93 11.77 -14.37
CA LYS A 13 -10.55 13.09 -14.23
C LYS A 13 -11.29 13.53 -15.51
N LEU A 14 -10.74 13.28 -16.69
CA LEU A 14 -11.40 13.60 -17.97
C LEU A 14 -12.70 12.78 -18.14
N ASN A 15 -12.69 11.53 -17.68
CA ASN A 15 -13.84 10.64 -17.74
C ASN A 15 -14.85 10.81 -16.59
N LYS A 16 -14.52 11.63 -15.58
CA LYS A 16 -15.29 11.77 -14.32
C LYS A 16 -15.41 10.45 -13.54
N GLU A 17 -14.36 9.65 -13.56
CA GLU A 17 -14.31 8.35 -12.88
C GLU A 17 -13.48 8.41 -11.59
N GLY A 18 -13.79 7.53 -10.64
CA GLY A 18 -12.96 7.27 -9.47
C GLY A 18 -11.76 6.39 -9.82
N CYS A 19 -10.84 6.21 -8.86
CA CYS A 19 -9.70 5.30 -8.98
C CYS A 19 -9.91 4.11 -8.04
N PHE A 20 -9.92 2.88 -8.57
CA PHE A 20 -10.02 1.67 -7.77
C PHE A 20 -8.66 0.95 -7.68
N ILE A 21 -8.15 0.82 -6.46
CA ILE A 21 -6.83 0.23 -6.17
C ILE A 21 -7.01 -0.93 -5.18
N PRO A 22 -6.99 -2.20 -5.63
CA PRO A 22 -6.99 -3.33 -4.72
C PRO A 22 -5.65 -3.46 -3.99
N PHE A 23 -5.73 -3.92 -2.75
CA PHE A 23 -4.58 -4.32 -1.95
C PHE A 23 -4.52 -5.84 -1.80
N ILE A 24 -3.33 -6.43 -2.01
CA ILE A 24 -3.07 -7.84 -1.73
C ILE A 24 -1.65 -8.05 -1.17
N ILE A 25 -1.43 -9.12 -0.42
CA ILE A 25 -0.09 -9.56 -0.01
C ILE A 25 0.53 -10.43 -1.12
N LEU A 26 1.76 -10.11 -1.53
CA LEU A 26 2.48 -10.89 -2.52
C LEU A 26 2.73 -12.31 -2.02
N GLY A 27 2.42 -13.30 -2.86
CA GLY A 27 2.62 -14.72 -2.57
C GLY A 27 1.57 -15.34 -1.65
N ASP A 28 0.48 -14.63 -1.35
CA ASP A 28 -0.70 -15.19 -0.68
C ASP A 28 -1.69 -15.80 -1.72
N PRO A 29 -2.12 -17.07 -1.58
CA PRO A 29 -1.60 -18.10 -0.67
C PRO A 29 -0.35 -18.82 -1.21
N SER A 30 -0.03 -18.62 -2.49
CA SER A 30 1.21 -19.08 -3.13
C SER A 30 1.61 -18.12 -4.24
N ILE A 31 2.83 -18.23 -4.76
CA ILE A 31 3.33 -17.37 -5.84
C ILE A 31 2.45 -17.48 -7.08
N ASP A 32 2.14 -18.70 -7.54
CA ASP A 32 1.38 -18.93 -8.76
C ASP A 32 -0.07 -18.43 -8.64
N VAL A 33 -0.70 -18.66 -7.49
CA VAL A 33 -2.06 -18.19 -7.25
C VAL A 33 -2.09 -16.66 -7.10
N SER A 34 -1.11 -16.07 -6.40
CA SER A 34 -1.00 -14.63 -6.24
C SER A 34 -0.82 -13.92 -7.59
N LEU A 35 0.02 -14.45 -8.49
CA LEU A 35 0.16 -13.93 -9.86
C LEU A 35 -1.16 -14.03 -10.65
N LYS A 36 -1.88 -15.15 -10.55
CA LYS A 36 -3.19 -15.31 -11.19
C LYS A 36 -4.23 -14.34 -10.64
N ILE A 37 -4.26 -14.10 -9.33
CA ILE A 37 -5.14 -13.10 -8.70
C ILE A 37 -4.85 -11.70 -9.26
N ILE A 38 -3.58 -11.32 -9.34
CA ILE A 38 -3.16 -10.02 -9.89
C ILE A 38 -3.58 -9.89 -11.36
N ASP A 39 -3.36 -10.94 -12.16
CA ASP A 39 -3.77 -10.97 -13.56
C ASP A 39 -5.28 -10.72 -13.70
N VAL A 40 -6.09 -11.43 -12.90
CA VAL A 40 -7.56 -11.28 -12.91
C VAL A 40 -7.96 -9.88 -12.48
N LEU A 41 -7.39 -9.34 -11.40
CA LEU A 41 -7.67 -7.97 -10.93
C LEU A 41 -7.44 -6.94 -12.05
N ILE A 42 -6.30 -7.03 -12.74
CA ILE A 42 -5.98 -6.13 -13.85
C ILE A 42 -6.96 -6.31 -15.02
N GLN A 43 -7.25 -7.56 -15.40
CA GLN A 43 -8.20 -7.85 -16.48
C GLN A 43 -9.63 -7.41 -16.14
N SER A 44 -9.99 -7.37 -14.87
CA SER A 44 -11.27 -6.84 -14.38
C SER A 44 -11.34 -5.31 -14.32
N GLY A 45 -10.26 -4.60 -14.68
CA GLY A 45 -10.29 -3.15 -14.88
C GLY A 45 -9.88 -2.31 -13.66
N VAL A 46 -9.04 -2.84 -12.76
CA VAL A 46 -8.46 -2.01 -11.68
C VAL A 46 -7.50 -0.97 -12.25
N ASP A 47 -7.45 0.20 -11.63
CA ASP A 47 -6.72 1.36 -12.16
C ASP A 47 -5.23 1.35 -11.79
N ALA A 48 -4.92 0.84 -10.60
CA ALA A 48 -3.58 0.69 -10.06
C ALA A 48 -3.55 -0.52 -9.12
N LEU A 49 -2.37 -0.90 -8.63
CA LEU A 49 -2.19 -1.95 -7.64
C LEU A 49 -1.48 -1.42 -6.40
N GLU A 50 -1.91 -1.89 -5.23
CA GLU A 50 -1.14 -1.80 -4.00
C GLU A 50 -0.74 -3.21 -3.55
N LEU A 51 0.56 -3.47 -3.47
CA LEU A 51 1.09 -4.80 -3.22
C LEU A 51 1.91 -4.82 -1.94
N GLY A 52 1.49 -5.62 -0.97
CA GLY A 52 2.19 -5.80 0.29
C GLY A 52 3.37 -6.76 0.17
N ILE A 53 4.52 -6.40 0.75
CA ILE A 53 5.59 -7.37 1.00
C ILE A 53 5.32 -8.06 2.35
N PRO A 54 5.29 -9.41 2.43
CA PRO A 54 5.04 -10.12 3.67
C PRO A 54 5.99 -9.69 4.79
N PHE A 55 5.45 -9.43 5.98
CA PHE A 55 6.19 -9.01 7.16
C PHE A 55 5.79 -9.82 8.39
N SER A 56 6.76 -10.19 9.24
CA SER A 56 6.55 -11.06 10.40
C SER A 56 5.69 -10.43 11.48
N ASP A 57 5.81 -9.11 11.67
CA ASP A 57 5.19 -8.38 12.77
C ASP A 57 4.32 -7.21 12.27
N PRO A 58 3.26 -7.47 11.48
CA PRO A 58 2.50 -6.42 10.78
C PRO A 58 1.50 -5.73 11.72
N ILE A 59 1.99 -4.92 12.65
CA ILE A 59 1.21 -4.29 13.73
C ILE A 59 0.15 -3.29 13.25
N ALA A 60 0.32 -2.69 12.06
CA ALA A 60 -0.64 -1.73 11.50
C ALA A 60 -1.80 -2.42 10.76
N ASP A 61 -1.67 -3.71 10.49
CA ASP A 61 -2.63 -4.50 9.72
C ASP A 61 -3.63 -5.18 10.65
N GLY A 62 -4.91 -5.25 10.25
CA GLY A 62 -5.90 -6.05 10.97
C GLY A 62 -5.82 -7.55 10.62
N ILE A 63 -6.57 -8.36 11.37
CA ILE A 63 -6.46 -9.83 11.39
C ILE A 63 -6.58 -10.51 10.01
N ILE A 64 -7.33 -9.93 9.08
CA ILE A 64 -7.49 -10.47 7.72
C ILE A 64 -6.17 -10.39 6.96
N ILE A 65 -5.50 -9.24 7.02
CA ILE A 65 -4.22 -9.02 6.36
C ILE A 65 -3.09 -9.71 7.11
N GLN A 66 -3.12 -9.76 8.45
CA GLN A 66 -2.18 -10.57 9.23
C GLN A 66 -2.21 -12.06 8.80
N LYS A 67 -3.40 -12.62 8.56
CA LYS A 67 -3.54 -13.99 8.04
C LYS A 67 -2.99 -14.14 6.60
N ALA A 68 -3.09 -13.10 5.77
CA ALA A 68 -2.50 -13.10 4.44
C ALA A 68 -0.96 -13.11 4.49
N HIS A 69 -0.35 -12.33 5.38
CA HIS A 69 1.09 -12.39 5.67
C HIS A 69 1.51 -13.82 6.06
N LEU A 70 0.78 -14.45 7.00
CA LEU A 70 1.06 -15.84 7.42
C LEU A 70 0.98 -16.85 6.28
N ARG A 71 -0.09 -16.83 5.47
CA ARG A 71 -0.22 -17.73 4.31
C ARG A 71 0.91 -17.53 3.31
N SER A 72 1.35 -16.29 3.09
CA SER A 72 2.51 -16.02 2.25
C SER A 72 3.81 -16.57 2.84
N PHE A 73 4.02 -16.49 4.16
CA PHE A 73 5.18 -17.15 4.78
C PHE A 73 5.13 -18.68 4.69
N PHE A 74 3.95 -19.30 4.80
CA PHE A 74 3.79 -20.74 4.58
C PHE A 74 4.19 -21.17 3.15
N SER A 75 4.08 -20.27 2.16
CA SER A 75 4.59 -20.50 0.80
C SER A 75 6.10 -20.19 0.64
N LYS A 76 6.81 -20.01 1.75
CA LYS A 76 8.25 -19.70 1.83
C LYS A 76 8.59 -18.40 1.09
N MET A 77 7.72 -17.40 1.19
CA MET A 77 7.93 -16.11 0.53
C MET A 77 9.11 -15.35 1.13
N THR A 78 9.83 -14.61 0.30
CA THR A 78 10.96 -13.74 0.70
C THR A 78 10.91 -12.44 -0.09
N VAL A 79 11.61 -11.40 0.38
CA VAL A 79 11.75 -10.12 -0.34
C VAL A 79 12.31 -10.33 -1.75
N LYS A 80 13.28 -11.24 -1.91
CA LYS A 80 13.85 -11.59 -3.23
C LYS A 80 12.78 -12.17 -4.17
N LYS A 81 11.93 -13.08 -3.68
CA LYS A 81 10.81 -13.64 -4.44
C LYS A 81 9.75 -12.57 -4.75
N CYS A 82 9.50 -11.63 -3.84
CA CYS A 82 8.61 -10.48 -4.10
C CYS A 82 9.12 -9.66 -5.31
N PHE A 83 10.42 -9.33 -5.34
CA PHE A 83 10.98 -8.60 -6.47
C PHE A 83 10.92 -9.38 -7.80
N LEU A 84 11.03 -10.70 -7.78
CA LEU A 84 10.83 -11.53 -8.97
C LEU A 84 9.39 -11.45 -9.48
N MET A 85 8.40 -11.59 -8.58
CA MET A 85 6.99 -11.42 -8.93
C MET A 85 6.70 -10.03 -9.50
N LEU A 86 7.17 -8.98 -8.82
CA LEU A 86 7.00 -7.60 -9.27
C LEU A 86 7.60 -7.36 -10.66
N HIS A 87 8.75 -7.97 -10.96
CA HIS A 87 9.35 -7.91 -12.29
C HIS A 87 8.47 -8.60 -13.36
N ILE A 88 7.91 -9.78 -13.04
CA ILE A 88 6.98 -10.50 -13.93
C ILE A 88 5.72 -9.65 -14.20
N ILE A 89 5.11 -9.11 -13.14
CA ILE A 89 3.91 -8.27 -13.24
C ILE A 89 4.20 -7.03 -14.09
N ARG A 90 5.30 -6.31 -13.81
CA ARG A 90 5.66 -5.11 -14.57
C ARG A 90 5.90 -5.42 -16.05
N LYS A 91 6.59 -6.53 -16.37
CA LYS A 91 6.85 -6.93 -17.75
C LYS A 91 5.56 -7.17 -18.52
N LYS A 92 4.56 -7.77 -17.87
CA LYS A 92 3.24 -8.06 -18.46
C LYS A 92 2.34 -6.81 -18.54
N TYR A 93 2.42 -5.92 -17.55
CA TYR A 93 1.60 -4.72 -17.43
C TYR A 93 2.47 -3.45 -17.30
N PRO A 94 3.01 -2.94 -18.41
CA PRO A 94 4.02 -1.87 -18.39
C PRO A 94 3.48 -0.50 -17.93
N PHE A 95 2.16 -0.29 -18.00
CA PHE A 95 1.54 1.02 -17.76
C PHE A 95 0.71 1.14 -16.48
N ILE A 96 0.32 0.02 -15.85
CA ILE A 96 -0.44 0.08 -14.61
C ILE A 96 0.44 0.64 -13.47
N PRO A 97 0.00 1.64 -12.69
CA PRO A 97 0.76 2.06 -11.52
C PRO A 97 0.83 0.93 -10.48
N ILE A 98 2.02 0.70 -9.93
CA ILE A 98 2.26 -0.29 -8.88
C ILE A 98 2.85 0.42 -7.66
N GLY A 99 2.10 0.42 -6.57
CA GLY A 99 2.54 0.84 -5.24
C GLY A 99 2.90 -0.34 -4.36
N LEU A 100 3.89 -0.16 -3.48
CA LEU A 100 4.19 -1.11 -2.42
C LEU A 100 3.75 -0.58 -1.07
N LEU A 101 3.15 -1.46 -0.26
CA LEU A 101 2.96 -1.24 1.17
C LEU A 101 3.97 -2.13 1.92
N VAL A 102 4.82 -1.52 2.73
CA VAL A 102 5.95 -2.20 3.39
C VAL A 102 6.17 -1.65 4.80
N TYR A 103 6.83 -2.44 5.64
CA TYR A 103 7.30 -1.99 6.95
C TYR A 103 8.77 -1.55 6.86
N MET A 104 9.15 -0.56 7.67
CA MET A 104 10.45 0.09 7.61
C MET A 104 11.60 -0.90 7.82
N ASN A 105 11.42 -1.88 8.72
CA ASN A 105 12.45 -2.89 8.99
C ASN A 105 12.86 -3.67 7.73
N ILE A 106 11.92 -4.00 6.83
CA ILE A 106 12.24 -4.68 5.55
C ILE A 106 13.20 -3.82 4.71
N ILE A 107 12.91 -2.53 4.60
CA ILE A 107 13.73 -1.58 3.84
C ILE A 107 15.10 -1.43 4.50
N PHE A 108 15.12 -1.29 5.82
CA PHE A 108 16.34 -1.09 6.60
C PHE A 108 17.27 -2.30 6.51
N SER A 109 16.76 -3.52 6.77
CA SER A 109 17.55 -4.76 6.69
C SER A 109 18.07 -5.07 5.28
N TYR A 110 17.31 -4.72 4.23
CA TYR A 110 17.79 -4.84 2.84
C TYR A 110 18.85 -3.77 2.49
N GLY A 111 18.86 -2.67 3.25
CA GLY A 111 19.60 -1.44 2.98
C GLY A 111 18.78 -0.46 2.15
N ILE A 112 18.48 0.70 2.72
CA ILE A 112 17.56 1.71 2.16
C ILE A 112 17.88 2.02 0.68
N SER A 113 19.12 2.42 0.38
CA SER A 113 19.50 2.73 -1.00
C SER A 113 19.40 1.52 -1.94
N LYS A 114 19.74 0.32 -1.48
CA LYS A 114 19.66 -0.91 -2.28
C LYS A 114 18.21 -1.29 -2.58
N PHE A 115 17.32 -1.12 -1.60
CA PHE A 115 15.90 -1.42 -1.74
C PHE A 115 15.25 -0.51 -2.78
N TYR A 116 15.47 0.80 -2.68
CA TYR A 116 14.94 1.78 -3.62
C TYR A 116 15.55 1.63 -5.02
N ALA A 117 16.86 1.36 -5.12
CA ALA A 117 17.49 1.04 -6.40
C ALA A 117 16.84 -0.18 -7.07
N LYS A 118 16.59 -1.25 -6.28
CA LYS A 118 15.92 -2.44 -6.79
C LYS A 118 14.49 -2.16 -7.25
N CYS A 119 13.71 -1.43 -6.46
CA CYS A 119 12.36 -0.99 -6.82
C CYS A 119 12.35 -0.14 -8.10
N SER A 120 13.32 0.76 -8.26
CA SER A 120 13.46 1.59 -9.47
C SER A 120 13.80 0.75 -10.70
N SER A 121 14.71 -0.22 -10.57
CA SER A 121 15.09 -1.13 -11.67
C SER A 121 13.94 -1.98 -12.20
N ILE A 122 12.95 -2.30 -11.35
CA ILE A 122 11.72 -3.02 -11.72
C ILE A 122 10.53 -2.07 -11.94
N GLN A 123 10.78 -0.75 -11.95
CA GLN A 123 9.82 0.30 -12.24
C GLN A 123 8.59 0.30 -11.31
N ILE A 124 8.81 0.16 -10.00
CA ILE A 124 7.80 0.47 -8.98
C ILE A 124 7.53 1.98 -8.98
N ASP A 125 6.26 2.36 -8.86
CA ASP A 125 5.84 3.75 -8.95
C ASP A 125 5.78 4.45 -7.59
N SER A 126 5.37 3.73 -6.54
CA SER A 126 5.26 4.29 -5.20
C SER A 126 5.60 3.32 -4.08
N ILE A 127 5.98 3.86 -2.92
CA ILE A 127 6.15 3.13 -1.68
C ILE A 127 5.40 3.89 -0.57
N LEU A 128 4.59 3.16 0.19
CA LEU A 128 4.04 3.54 1.48
C LEU A 128 4.74 2.70 2.56
N ILE A 129 5.28 3.35 3.57
CA ILE A 129 5.89 2.70 4.72
C ILE A 129 4.91 2.81 5.89
N ALA A 130 4.33 1.69 6.33
CA ALA A 130 3.16 1.68 7.22
C ALA A 130 3.46 2.23 8.62
N ASP A 131 4.68 2.00 9.11
CA ASP A 131 5.17 2.30 10.45
C ASP A 131 6.08 3.54 10.50
N MET A 132 6.14 4.35 9.43
CA MET A 132 6.99 5.53 9.38
C MET A 132 6.18 6.82 9.22
N PRO A 133 6.14 7.70 10.25
CA PRO A 133 5.49 8.99 10.17
C PRO A 133 6.28 9.96 9.27
N TYR A 134 5.65 11.06 8.83
CA TYR A 134 6.33 11.99 7.91
C TYR A 134 7.51 12.71 8.57
N GLU A 135 7.50 12.87 9.88
CA GLU A 135 8.54 13.49 10.70
C GLU A 135 9.90 12.78 10.51
N GLU A 136 9.90 11.45 10.54
CA GLU A 136 11.10 10.61 10.46
C GLU A 136 11.53 10.33 9.01
N SER A 137 10.74 10.76 8.03
CA SER A 137 10.92 10.34 6.64
C SER A 137 11.96 11.14 5.84
N SER A 138 12.80 11.98 6.46
CA SER A 138 13.74 12.85 5.74
C SER A 138 14.66 12.09 4.78
N ASP A 139 15.32 11.04 5.27
CA ASP A 139 16.24 10.20 4.51
C ASP A 139 15.52 9.34 3.48
N ILE A 140 14.32 8.83 3.84
CA ILE A 140 13.46 8.12 2.92
C ILE A 140 13.06 9.02 1.75
N ARG A 141 12.49 10.20 2.00
CA ARG A 141 12.07 11.14 0.94
C ARG A 141 13.23 11.51 0.01
N ARG A 142 14.43 11.72 0.55
CA ARG A 142 15.64 11.99 -0.25
C ARG A 142 15.97 10.80 -1.15
N THR A 143 15.90 9.59 -0.61
CA THR A 143 16.16 8.35 -1.34
C THR A 143 15.08 8.08 -2.39
N SER A 144 13.79 8.20 -2.05
CA SER A 144 12.67 8.02 -2.99
C SER A 144 12.81 8.95 -4.19
N LYS A 145 13.14 10.23 -3.95
CA LYS A 145 13.45 11.20 -5.02
C LYS A 145 14.63 10.77 -5.89
N LYS A 146 15.76 10.35 -5.28
CA LYS A 146 16.95 9.89 -6.00
C LYS A 146 16.64 8.75 -6.98
N TYR A 147 15.71 7.85 -6.61
CA TYR A 147 15.36 6.68 -7.40
C TYR A 147 14.05 6.81 -8.19
N ASN A 148 13.47 8.02 -8.25
CA ASN A 148 12.22 8.32 -8.95
C ASN A 148 11.02 7.47 -8.48
N ILE A 149 10.95 7.19 -7.18
CA ILE A 149 9.82 6.49 -6.55
C ILE A 149 9.00 7.51 -5.76
N ALA A 150 7.69 7.51 -5.96
CA ALA A 150 6.80 8.37 -5.21
C ALA A 150 6.68 7.88 -3.75
N GLN A 151 7.05 8.72 -2.79
CA GLN A 151 6.78 8.45 -1.38
C GLN A 151 5.34 8.82 -1.06
N VAL A 152 4.54 7.83 -0.64
CA VAL A 152 3.17 8.03 -0.20
C VAL A 152 3.18 8.14 1.33
N PHE A 153 2.36 9.05 1.86
CA PHE A 153 2.12 9.19 3.29
C PHE A 153 0.65 9.00 3.61
N ILE A 154 0.41 8.48 4.82
CA ILE A 154 -0.90 8.36 5.42
C ILE A 154 -1.33 9.72 5.96
N CYS A 155 -2.57 10.11 5.67
CA CYS A 155 -3.27 11.21 6.31
C CYS A 155 -4.37 10.63 7.22
N PRO A 156 -4.24 10.76 8.55
CA PRO A 156 -5.32 10.47 9.48
C PRO A 156 -6.54 11.38 9.23
N PRO A 157 -7.77 10.92 9.49
CA PRO A 157 -8.99 11.73 9.30
C PRO A 157 -9.10 12.87 10.32
N ASP A 158 -8.45 12.73 11.47
CA ASP A 158 -8.38 13.66 12.59
C ASP A 158 -7.08 14.49 12.60
N ALA A 159 -6.32 14.46 11.51
CA ALA A 159 -5.06 15.21 11.40
C ALA A 159 -5.29 16.72 11.50
N GLU A 160 -4.52 17.39 12.35
CA GLU A 160 -4.52 18.85 12.42
C GLU A 160 -4.09 19.47 11.08
N THR A 161 -4.61 20.67 10.76
CA THR A 161 -4.28 21.43 9.54
C THR A 161 -2.76 21.57 9.30
N LYS A 162 -1.95 21.71 10.36
CA LYS A 162 -0.49 21.77 10.26
C LYS A 162 0.11 20.48 9.68
N ILE A 163 -0.42 19.33 10.09
CA ILE A 163 -0.02 17.99 9.64
C ILE A 163 -0.48 17.79 8.20
N ILE A 164 -1.73 18.13 7.88
CA ILE A 164 -2.28 18.06 6.51
C ILE A 164 -1.39 18.84 5.53
N LYS A 165 -0.94 20.05 5.89
CA LYS A 165 -0.03 20.86 5.07
C LYS A 165 1.31 20.16 4.84
N LYS A 166 1.88 19.50 5.85
CA LYS A 166 3.15 18.76 5.73
C LYS A 166 2.99 17.51 4.86
N ILE A 167 1.95 16.71 5.09
CA ILE A 167 1.63 15.54 4.28
C ILE A 167 1.40 15.93 2.82
N SER A 168 0.63 16.98 2.57
CA SER A 168 0.36 17.48 1.21
C SER A 168 1.63 17.96 0.51
N LYS A 169 2.57 18.55 1.24
CA LYS A 169 3.86 19.00 0.70
C LYS A 169 4.79 17.84 0.32
N TYR A 170 4.77 16.75 1.10
CA TYR A 170 5.77 15.68 0.97
C TYR A 170 5.28 14.44 0.22
N SER A 171 3.97 14.19 0.20
CA SER A 171 3.39 13.06 -0.51
C SER A 171 3.54 13.21 -2.02
N GLN A 172 3.78 12.10 -2.70
CA GLN A 172 3.86 12.01 -4.16
C GLN A 172 2.99 10.85 -4.65
N GLY A 173 2.50 10.95 -5.89
CA GLY A 173 1.58 9.96 -6.45
C GLY A 173 0.15 10.23 -5.98
N TYR A 174 -0.13 9.94 -4.71
CA TYR A 174 -1.41 10.18 -4.04
C TYR A 174 -1.18 10.39 -2.53
N ILE A 175 -2.24 10.79 -1.82
CA ILE A 175 -2.26 10.85 -0.35
C ILE A 175 -3.15 9.69 0.12
N TYR A 176 -2.65 8.86 1.04
CA TYR A 176 -3.42 7.75 1.58
C TYR A 176 -4.29 8.26 2.74
N LEU A 177 -5.56 8.56 2.48
CA LEU A 177 -6.48 9.03 3.52
C LEU A 177 -7.09 7.85 4.28
N LEU A 178 -6.88 7.78 5.60
CA LEU A 178 -7.54 6.78 6.44
C LEU A 178 -9.02 7.13 6.60
N SER A 179 -9.91 6.18 6.32
CA SER A 179 -11.35 6.40 6.48
C SER A 179 -11.80 6.44 7.96
N ARG A 180 -11.04 5.80 8.85
CA ARG A 180 -11.26 5.76 10.30
C ARG A 180 -9.90 5.62 11.01
N SER A 181 -9.80 6.10 12.24
CA SER A 181 -8.65 5.82 13.11
C SER A 181 -8.65 4.34 13.51
N GLY A 182 -7.50 3.66 13.45
CA GLY A 182 -7.35 2.22 13.76
C GLY A 182 -6.63 1.42 12.66
N THR A 183 -6.59 0.10 12.81
CA THR A 183 -5.96 -0.83 11.84
C THR A 183 -6.89 -1.22 10.69
N THR A 184 -6.33 -1.72 9.58
CA THR A 184 -7.09 -2.13 8.39
C THR A 184 -8.01 -3.32 8.65
N GLY A 185 -9.32 -3.16 8.42
CA GLY A 185 -10.27 -4.28 8.42
C GLY A 185 -11.68 -3.92 8.89
N LEU A 186 -12.64 -4.79 8.58
CA LEU A 186 -13.98 -4.74 9.15
C LEU A 186 -13.90 -5.06 10.65
N GLN A 187 -13.81 -4.04 11.50
CA GLN A 187 -14.17 -4.23 12.90
C GLN A 187 -15.66 -4.57 12.94
N LYS A 188 -16.02 -5.72 13.52
CA LYS A 188 -17.40 -6.00 13.91
C LYS A 188 -17.83 -4.86 14.83
N THR A 189 -18.62 -3.93 14.32
CA THR A 189 -19.29 -2.94 15.15
C THR A 189 -20.34 -3.71 15.94
N THR A 190 -19.98 -4.16 17.15
CA THR A 190 -20.97 -4.64 18.10
C THR A 190 -21.74 -3.41 18.57
N ILE A 191 -22.83 -3.10 17.89
CA ILE A 191 -23.80 -2.12 18.37
C ILE A 191 -24.42 -2.73 19.63
N LYS A 192 -23.93 -2.34 20.81
CA LYS A 192 -24.63 -2.60 22.07
C LYS A 192 -25.84 -1.67 22.08
N PHE A 193 -27.00 -2.20 21.69
CA PHE A 193 -28.26 -1.57 22.03
C PHE A 193 -28.42 -1.64 23.55
N SER A 194 -28.25 -0.52 24.24
CA SER A 194 -28.73 -0.37 25.61
C SER A 194 -30.24 -0.26 25.54
N LEU A 195 -30.94 -1.39 25.77
CA LEU A 195 -32.37 -1.36 26.06
C LEU A 195 -32.52 -0.69 27.44
N LYS A 196 -32.86 0.60 27.46
CA LYS A 196 -33.47 1.20 28.64
C LYS A 196 -34.80 0.50 28.86
N LYS A 197 -34.88 -0.37 29.86
CA LYS A 197 -36.17 -0.79 30.42
C LYS A 197 -36.83 0.48 30.98
N ASN A 198 -37.93 0.89 30.37
CA ASN A 198 -38.87 1.80 31.01
C ASN A 198 -39.66 0.98 32.03
N ASP A 199 -39.20 0.99 33.28
CA ASP A 199 -40.05 0.57 34.39
C ASP A 199 -41.06 1.70 34.65
N LYS A 200 -42.25 1.53 34.07
CA LYS A 200 -43.49 2.12 34.59
C LYS A 200 -44.33 0.97 35.11
N ASN A 201 -44.32 0.81 36.44
CA ASN A 201 -45.48 0.59 37.30
C ASN A 201 -45.01 0.53 38.75
#